data_AF-A0A7V4YZA0-F1
#
_entry.id   AF-A0A7V4YZA0-F1
#
_cell.length_a   1.000
_cell.length_b   1.000
_cell.length_c   1.000
_cell.angle_alpha   90.00
_cell.angle_beta   90.00
_cell.angle_gamma   90.00
#
_symmetry.space_group_name_H-M   'P 1'
#
loop_
_entity.id
_entity.type
_entity.pdbx_description
1 polymer ?
#
loop_
_entity_poly.entity_id
_entity_poly.type
_entity_poly.pdbx_seq_one_letter_code
_entity_poly.pdbx_strand_id
1 'polypeptide(L)' 'HHRTGVLEIGDIPVVIAVSAAHRAAAFEACQYCIDTLKQTVPIWKKEIFEDGEVWVAAHP' A
#
# COMPACT_ATOMS: atom_id res chain seq x y z
N HIS A 1 -5.81 -5.69 4.21
CA HIS A 1 -5.54 -4.95 5.47
C HIS A 1 -4.55 -3.83 5.16
N HIS A 2 -4.82 -2.60 5.60
CA HIS A 2 -3.90 -1.47 5.46
C HIS A 2 -3.64 -0.89 6.86
N ARG A 3 -2.36 -0.77 7.24
CA ARG A 3 -1.96 -0.21 8.54
C ARG A 3 -1.96 1.32 8.49
N THR A 4 -2.26 1.94 9.63
CA THR A 4 -2.19 3.38 9.85
C THR A 4 -1.35 3.65 11.09
N GLY A 5 -0.88 4.88 11.25
CA GLY A 5 0.02 5.26 12.35
C GLY A 5 1.48 5.13 11.97
N VAL A 6 2.34 5.01 12.98
CA VAL A 6 3.81 4.91 12.80
C VAL A 6 4.17 3.51 12.29
N LEU A 7 5.02 3.47 11.27
CA LEU A 7 5.59 2.26 10.69
C LEU A 7 7.11 2.39 10.72
N GLU A 8 7.77 1.40 11.29
CA GLU A 8 9.23 1.32 11.32
C GLU A 8 9.77 0.76 9.99
N ILE A 9 11.06 0.92 9.75
CA ILE A 9 11.70 0.34 8.56
C ILE A 9 11.51 -1.19 8.56
N GLY A 10 10.96 -1.71 7.47
CA GLY A 10 10.64 -3.14 7.31
C GLY A 10 9.23 -3.53 7.71
N ASP A 11 8.44 -2.64 8.31
CA ASP A 11 7.03 -2.89 8.58
C ASP A 11 6.21 -3.05 7.30
N ILE A 12 5.21 -3.94 7.33
CA ILE A 12 4.30 -4.18 6.21
C ILE A 12 3.16 -3.15 6.24
N PRO A 13 3.04 -2.21 5.29
CA PRO A 13 1.97 -1.22 5.31
C PRO A 13 0.63 -1.76 4.80
N VAL A 14 0.67 -2.73 3.87
CA VAL A 14 -0.53 -3.26 3.22
C VAL A 14 -0.37 -4.75 2.92
N VAL A 15 -1.45 -5.49 3.11
CA VAL A 15 -1.58 -6.91 2.72
C VAL A 15 -2.83 -7.09 1.89
N ILE A 16 -2.67 -7.71 0.72
CA ILE A 16 -3.75 -8.15 -0.17
C ILE A 16 -3.61 -9.67 -0.32
N ALA A 17 -4.71 -10.38 -0.11
CA ALA A 17 -4.79 -11.83 -0.25
C ALA A 17 -5.99 -12.18 -1.12
N VAL A 18 -5.77 -13.01 -2.13
CA VAL A 18 -6.79 -13.41 -3.10
C VAL A 18 -6.73 -14.92 -3.30
N SER A 19 -7.90 -15.56 -3.43
CA SER A 19 -8.02 -16.96 -3.79
C SER A 19 -8.85 -17.10 -5.07
N ALA A 20 -8.48 -18.08 -5.90
CA ALA A 20 -9.21 -18.46 -7.10
C ALA A 20 -8.95 -19.94 -7.41
N ALA A 21 -9.83 -20.58 -8.16
CA ALA A 21 -9.69 -22.00 -8.54
C ALA A 21 -8.40 -22.29 -9.33
N HIS A 22 -7.95 -21.31 -10.13
CA HIS A 22 -6.70 -21.39 -10.88
C HIS A 22 -5.85 -20.16 -10.63
N ARG A 23 -4.53 -20.37 -10.51
CA ARG A 23 -3.55 -19.34 -10.11
C ARG A 23 -3.58 -18.06 -10.95
N ALA A 24 -3.89 -18.15 -12.25
CA ALA A 24 -3.87 -17.01 -13.15
C ALA A 24 -4.85 -15.91 -12.68
N ALA A 25 -6.09 -16.28 -12.37
CA ALA A 25 -7.10 -15.33 -11.89
C ALA A 25 -6.73 -14.73 -10.53
N ALA A 26 -6.09 -15.51 -9.65
CA ALA A 26 -5.65 -15.00 -8.35
C ALA A 26 -4.54 -13.93 -8.49
N PHE A 27 -3.58 -14.16 -9.40
CA PHE A 27 -2.53 -13.18 -9.66
C PHE A 27 -3.08 -11.90 -10.29
N GLU A 28 -3.93 -12.03 -11.31
CA GLU A 28 -4.55 -10.90 -12.00
C GLU A 28 -5.37 -10.03 -11.03
N ALA A 29 -6.23 -10.66 -10.22
CA ALA A 29 -7.04 -9.94 -9.26
C ALA A 29 -6.19 -9.30 -8.14
N CYS A 30 -5.15 -9.96 -7.67
CA CYS A 30 -4.25 -9.39 -6.66
C CYS A 30 -3.54 -8.13 -7.18
N GLN A 31 -3.06 -8.17 -8.43
CA GLN A 31 -2.45 -7.02 -9.09
C GLN A 31 -3.47 -5.88 -9.27
N TYR A 32 -4.66 -6.20 -9.80
CA TYR A 32 -5.73 -5.21 -9.94
C TYR A 32 -6.07 -4.53 -8.61
N CYS A 33 -6.12 -5.29 -7.51
CA CYS A 33 -6.41 -4.74 -6.19
C CYS A 33 -5.34 -3.74 -5.71
N ILE A 34 -4.04 -4.02 -5.88
CA ILE A 34 -3.00 -3.10 -5.43
C ILE A 34 -2.97 -1.83 -6.30
N ASP A 35 -3.13 -1.98 -7.61
CA ASP A 35 -3.11 -0.85 -8.54
C ASP A 35 -4.30 0.08 -8.27
N THR A 36 -5.50 -0.49 -8.14
CA THR A 36 -6.72 0.28 -7.82
C THR A 36 -6.61 0.94 -6.45
N LEU A 37 -6.08 0.25 -5.44
CA LEU A 37 -5.90 0.80 -4.10
C LEU A 37 -5.02 2.06 -4.14
N LYS A 38 -3.89 1.99 -4.84
CA LYS A 38 -2.94 3.11 -4.94
C LYS A 38 -3.49 4.30 -5.72
N GLN A 39 -4.44 4.08 -6.63
CA GLN A 39 -5.07 5.13 -7.43
C GLN A 39 -6.25 5.81 -6.72
N THR A 40 -7.07 5.02 -6.01
CA THR A 40 -8.41 5.45 -5.60
C THR A 40 -8.56 5.66 -4.10
N VAL A 41 -7.73 5.02 -3.27
CA VAL A 41 -7.86 5.13 -1.82
C VAL A 41 -7.04 6.31 -1.33
N PRO A 42 -7.64 7.26 -0.61
CA PRO A 42 -6.93 8.43 -0.09
C PRO A 42 -6.01 8.03 1.07
N ILE A 43 -4.75 7.72 0.75
CA ILE A 43 -3.71 7.34 1.70
C ILE A 43 -2.52 8.29 1.51
N TRP A 44 -2.02 8.82 2.62
CA TRP A 44 -0.85 9.69 2.65
C TRP A 44 0.25 9.10 3.54
N LYS A 45 1.50 9.25 3.12
CA LYS A 45 2.67 8.89 3.93
C LYS A 45 3.30 10.18 4.43
N LYS A 46 3.66 10.21 5.71
CA LYS A 46 4.52 11.25 6.27
C LYS A 46 5.87 10.64 6.57
N GLU A 47 6.93 11.17 5.97
CA GLU A 47 8.30 10.77 6.28
C GLU A 47 8.84 11.69 7.37
N ILE A 48 9.48 11.09 8.38
CA ILE A 48 10.05 11.76 9.54
C ILE A 48 11.56 11.52 9.48
N PHE A 49 12.32 12.62 9.45
CA PHE A 49 13.77 12.67 9.41
C PHE A 49 14.29 13.35 10.67
N GLU A 50 15.62 13.31 10.89
CA GLU A 50 16.25 13.97 12.05
C GLU A 50 16.07 15.50 12.01
N ASP A 51 15.96 16.09 10.82
CA ASP A 51 15.92 17.52 10.56
C ASP A 51 14.54 18.04 10.12
N GLY A 52 13.52 17.18 10.07
CA GLY A 52 12.17 17.60 9.70
C GLY A 52 11.23 16.49 9.27
N GLU A 53 10.11 16.89 8.70
CA GLU A 53 9.05 15.98 8.27
C GLU A 53 8.39 16.47 6.98
N VAL A 54 7.98 15.54 6.12
CA VAL A 54 7.33 15.86 4.84
C VAL A 54 6.18 14.90 4.55
N TRP A 55 5.07 15.46 4.07
CA TRP A 55 3.99 14.66 3.50
C TRP A 55 4.34 14.30 2.06
N VAL A 56 4.45 13.00 1.80
CA VAL A 56 4.69 12.49 0.45
C VAL A 56 3.34 12.31 -0.22
N ALA A 57 3.16 12.95 -1.37
CA ALA A 57 1.99 12.72 -2.20
C ALA A 57 1.99 11.27 -2.69
N ALA A 58 0.80 10.67 -2.77
CA ALA A 58 0.61 9.49 -3.58
C ALA A 58 0.75 9.92 -5.05
N HIS A 59 1.98 9.79 -5.59
CA HIS A 59 2.46 10.11 -6.95
C HIS A 59 3.06 11.53 -7.14
N PRO A 60 4.11 11.70 -7.99
CA PRO A 60 4.20 12.85 -8.88
C PRO A 60 3.08 12.82 -9.94
#